data_AF-A0A3D2QBX3-F1
#
_entry.id   AF-A0A3D2QBX3-F1
#
_cell.length_a   1.000
_cell.length_b   1.000
_cell.length_c   1.000
_cell.angle_alpha   90.00
_cell.angle_beta   90.00
_cell.angle_gamma   90.00
#
_symmetry.space_group_name_H-M   'P 1'
#
loop_
_entity.id
_entity.type
_entity.pdbx_description
1 polymer ?
#
loop_
_entity_poly.entity_id
_entity_poly.type
_entity_poly.pdbx_seq_one_letter_code
_entity_poly.pdbx_strand_id
1 'polypeptide(L)'
;NACYFDTDGWVIGNCKWEDTFFGGDDTPRSALARDKEGRYSVLQDLSYRGTVKLPGAVELPITGVNRQRLAQDLIVFNGQYGRSTGTNEFGREVKVKDGRVTAVSTKGNMSLDADSLVLSGHGANADALAKVRVGDPLEIEQTLGSHTADLMQMVVGAGPSLVENGSINVRSAQEQMAGDIANGRAPRTGAGVKADGSLLLMVVDGRSQYSAGMTLKEFAWYLRRFGAVQAVNFDGGGSSEMVVDGQVKNRPSDGAERPVSIALGVFRQ
;
A
#
# COMPACT_ATOMS: atom_id res chain seq x y z
N ASN A 1 -5.08 11.64 3.58
CA ASN A 1 -5.04 10.38 2.78
C ASN A 1 -3.59 9.92 2.54
N ALA A 2 -3.38 8.74 1.92
CA ALA A 2 -2.04 8.16 1.68
C ALA A 2 -1.94 7.33 0.39
N CYS A 3 -1.89 5.99 0.47
CA CYS A 3 -1.75 5.10 -0.69
C CYS A 3 -2.89 5.25 -1.71
N TYR A 4 -2.63 4.84 -2.96
CA TYR A 4 -3.68 4.69 -3.96
C TYR A 4 -4.63 3.56 -3.60
N PHE A 5 -5.82 3.58 -4.19
CA PHE A 5 -6.79 2.51 -4.06
C PHE A 5 -7.67 2.40 -5.31
N ASP A 6 -8.28 1.24 -5.54
CA ASP A 6 -9.27 1.05 -6.60
C ASP A 6 -10.69 1.38 -6.13
N THR A 7 -11.67 1.21 -7.03
CA THR A 7 -13.08 1.48 -6.74
C THR A 7 -13.69 0.57 -5.68
N ASP A 8 -13.08 -0.59 -5.41
CA ASP A 8 -13.51 -1.53 -4.38
C ASP A 8 -12.78 -1.29 -3.04
N GLY A 9 -11.92 -0.26 -2.99
CA GLY A 9 -11.18 0.14 -1.80
C GLY A 9 -9.90 -0.67 -1.56
N TRP A 10 -9.42 -1.45 -2.52
CA TRP A 10 -8.17 -2.20 -2.33
C TRP A 10 -6.99 -1.25 -2.42
N VAL A 11 -6.03 -1.43 -1.51
CA VAL A 11 -4.81 -0.63 -1.52
C VAL A 11 -3.97 -1.00 -2.73
N ILE A 12 -3.72 -0.02 -3.60
CA ILE A 12 -2.80 -0.14 -4.74
C ILE A 12 -1.46 0.47 -4.31
N GLY A 13 -0.46 -0.38 -4.13
CA GLY A 13 0.87 0.01 -3.71
C GLY A 13 1.33 -0.74 -2.47
N ASN A 14 2.62 -0.60 -2.21
CA ASN A 14 3.32 -1.29 -1.14
C ASN A 14 3.09 -0.58 0.20
N CYS A 15 2.15 -1.07 1.01
CA CYS A 15 1.77 -0.46 2.28
C CYS A 15 2.02 -1.44 3.43
N LYS A 16 2.82 -1.03 4.41
CA LYS A 16 3.25 -1.85 5.55
C LYS A 16 3.29 -1.03 6.83
N TRP A 17 2.77 -1.58 7.92
CA TRP A 17 3.01 -1.10 9.27
C TRP A 17 3.50 -2.27 10.13
N GLU A 18 4.65 -2.09 10.74
CA GLU A 18 5.49 -3.11 11.34
C GLU A 18 5.73 -4.26 10.34
N ASP A 19 5.34 -5.48 10.71
CA ASP A 19 5.48 -6.65 9.84
C ASP A 19 4.17 -6.99 9.10
N THR A 20 3.15 -6.12 9.20
CA THR A 20 1.84 -6.32 8.58
C THR A 20 1.71 -5.53 7.28
N PHE A 21 1.46 -6.23 6.18
CA PHE A 21 1.14 -5.63 4.89
C PHE A 21 -0.36 -5.31 4.79
N PHE A 22 -0.67 -4.12 4.29
CA PHE A 22 -2.03 -3.65 3.99
C PHE A 22 -2.33 -3.68 2.49
N GLY A 23 -1.28 -3.68 1.67
CA GLY A 23 -1.32 -3.83 0.22
C GLY A 23 0.06 -4.21 -0.30
N GLY A 24 0.10 -4.93 -1.42
CA GLY A 24 1.32 -5.35 -2.09
C GLY A 24 1.15 -5.24 -3.60
N ASP A 25 2.08 -4.55 -4.25
CA ASP A 25 2.12 -4.29 -5.69
C ASP A 25 3.52 -4.65 -6.20
N ASP A 26 3.56 -5.50 -7.23
CA ASP A 26 4.80 -5.94 -7.86
C ASP A 26 5.40 -4.87 -8.79
N THR A 27 4.61 -3.87 -9.19
CA THR A 27 5.09 -2.71 -9.93
C THR A 27 6.04 -1.88 -9.05
N PRO A 28 7.31 -1.71 -9.44
CA PRO A 28 8.27 -0.97 -8.63
C PRO A 28 7.87 0.50 -8.50
N ARG A 29 7.60 0.94 -7.27
CA ARG A 29 7.22 2.34 -6.97
C ARG A 29 7.90 2.85 -5.70
N SER A 30 7.88 4.16 -5.56
CA SER A 30 8.44 4.85 -4.41
C SER A 30 7.48 4.89 -3.22
N ALA A 31 8.05 4.93 -2.03
CA ALA A 31 7.31 4.95 -0.77
C ALA A 31 7.95 5.90 0.24
N LEU A 32 7.13 6.53 1.07
CA LEU A 32 7.61 7.09 2.33
C LEU A 32 7.86 5.94 3.30
N ALA A 33 9.04 5.89 3.91
CA ALA A 33 9.39 4.89 4.89
C ALA A 33 9.81 5.54 6.22
N ARG A 34 9.63 4.79 7.32
CA ARG A 34 10.12 5.15 8.66
C ARG A 34 10.74 3.94 9.32
N ASP A 35 11.95 4.07 9.84
CA ASP A 35 12.62 3.00 10.59
C ASP A 35 12.17 2.94 12.07
N LYS A 36 12.70 1.97 12.81
CA LYS A 36 12.38 1.76 14.24
C LYS A 36 12.90 2.87 15.15
N GLU A 37 13.92 3.62 14.71
CA GLU A 37 14.43 4.80 15.41
C GLU A 37 13.61 6.07 15.08
N GLY A 38 12.62 5.95 14.20
CA GLY A 38 11.72 7.02 13.82
C GLY A 38 12.24 7.96 12.73
N ARG A 39 13.33 7.58 12.03
CA ARG A 39 13.88 8.36 10.93
C ARG A 39 13.10 8.09 9.65
N TYR A 40 12.78 9.15 8.92
CA TYR A 40 12.05 9.06 7.66
C TYR A 40 13.01 9.04 6.46
N SER A 41 12.60 8.36 5.40
CA SER A 41 13.26 8.38 4.08
C SER A 41 12.24 8.11 2.98
N VAL A 42 12.52 8.55 1.75
CA VAL A 42 11.83 8.06 0.56
C VAL A 42 12.65 6.95 -0.05
N LEU A 43 12.06 5.76 -0.14
CA LEU A 43 12.65 4.61 -0.83
C LEU A 43 12.04 4.50 -2.22
N GLN A 44 12.83 4.05 -3.19
CA GLN A 44 12.45 3.90 -4.59
C GLN A 44 12.44 2.44 -4.99
N ASP A 45 11.78 2.16 -6.12
CA ASP A 45 11.83 0.86 -6.80
C ASP A 45 11.43 -0.32 -5.89
N LEU A 46 10.51 -0.10 -4.95
CA LEU A 46 9.96 -1.14 -4.07
C LEU A 46 8.93 -1.97 -4.83
N SER A 47 9.10 -3.28 -4.82
CA SER A 47 8.28 -4.25 -5.56
C SER A 47 7.96 -5.42 -4.64
N TYR A 48 6.68 -5.59 -4.31
CA TYR A 48 6.25 -6.68 -3.45
C TYR A 48 6.46 -8.03 -4.14
N ARG A 49 7.00 -8.98 -3.39
CA ARG A 49 7.02 -10.41 -3.73
C ARG A 49 6.65 -11.18 -2.49
N GLY A 50 5.68 -12.07 -2.63
CA GLY A 50 5.35 -13.03 -1.58
C GLY A 50 5.41 -14.45 -2.11
N THR A 51 5.78 -15.39 -1.26
CA THR A 51 5.71 -16.82 -1.56
C THR A 51 5.12 -17.58 -0.38
N VAL A 52 4.49 -18.70 -0.66
CA VAL A 52 4.14 -19.70 0.34
C VAL A 52 4.77 -21.03 -0.02
N LYS A 53 5.47 -21.65 0.94
CA LYS A 53 5.96 -23.02 0.83
C LYS A 53 4.96 -23.96 1.47
N LEU A 54 4.37 -24.82 0.65
CA LEU A 54 3.49 -25.92 1.06
C LEU A 54 4.32 -27.16 1.45
N PRO A 55 3.72 -28.13 2.17
CA PRO A 55 4.34 -29.43 2.38
C PRO A 55 4.78 -30.09 1.07
N GLY A 56 5.93 -30.78 1.10
CA GLY A 56 6.53 -31.39 -0.09
C GLY A 56 7.31 -30.42 -0.98
N ALA A 57 7.71 -29.26 -0.43
CA ALA A 57 8.54 -28.25 -1.10
C ALA A 57 7.91 -27.64 -2.37
N VAL A 58 6.57 -27.58 -2.42
CA VAL A 58 5.86 -26.83 -3.46
C VAL A 58 5.80 -25.37 -3.04
N GLU A 59 6.42 -24.48 -3.81
CA GLU A 59 6.39 -23.04 -3.58
C GLU A 59 5.42 -22.37 -4.55
N LEU A 60 4.51 -21.53 -4.02
CA LEU A 60 3.54 -20.79 -4.81
C LEU A 60 3.76 -19.28 -4.64
N PRO A 61 3.73 -18.49 -5.72
CA PRO A 61 3.79 -17.04 -5.63
C PRO A 61 2.46 -16.47 -5.10
N ILE A 62 2.55 -15.57 -4.13
CA ILE A 62 1.43 -14.75 -3.66
C ILE A 62 1.29 -13.56 -4.60
N THR A 63 0.14 -13.43 -5.24
CA THR A 63 -0.15 -12.42 -6.27
C THR A 63 -0.83 -11.17 -5.72
N GLY A 64 -1.11 -11.12 -4.42
CA GLY A 64 -1.66 -9.94 -3.77
C GLY A 64 -1.89 -10.11 -2.28
N VAL A 65 -2.11 -8.98 -1.61
CA VAL A 65 -2.40 -8.88 -0.18
C VAL A 65 -3.73 -8.14 -0.03
N ASN A 66 -4.63 -8.64 0.83
CA ASN A 66 -5.81 -7.91 1.29
C ASN A 66 -6.65 -7.26 0.15
N ARG A 67 -6.89 -8.01 -0.92
CA ARG A 67 -7.70 -7.61 -2.07
C ARG A 67 -8.55 -8.78 -2.55
N GLN A 68 -9.57 -8.55 -3.37
CA GLN A 68 -10.36 -9.66 -3.89
C GLN A 68 -9.49 -10.62 -4.69
N ARG A 69 -9.79 -11.91 -4.56
CA ARG A 69 -9.20 -12.99 -5.33
C ARG A 69 -9.80 -13.01 -6.74
N LEU A 70 -8.97 -12.81 -7.76
CA LEU A 70 -9.33 -12.95 -9.16
C LEU A 70 -8.97 -14.33 -9.71
N ALA A 71 -9.19 -14.53 -11.01
CA ALA A 71 -8.82 -15.76 -11.68
C ALA A 71 -7.31 -16.00 -11.62
N GLN A 72 -6.92 -17.23 -11.26
CA GLN A 72 -5.52 -17.68 -11.08
C GLN A 72 -4.75 -16.99 -9.94
N ASP A 73 -5.39 -16.16 -9.13
CA ASP A 73 -4.70 -15.52 -8.00
C ASP A 73 -4.38 -16.50 -6.87
N LEU A 74 -3.38 -16.11 -6.08
CA LEU A 74 -3.18 -16.55 -4.71
C LEU A 74 -3.04 -15.31 -3.83
N ILE A 75 -4.07 -15.02 -3.04
CA ILE A 75 -4.11 -13.85 -2.16
C ILE A 75 -3.81 -14.26 -0.73
N VAL A 76 -3.00 -13.46 -0.03
CA VAL A 76 -2.90 -13.53 1.43
C VAL A 76 -3.79 -12.46 2.06
N PHE A 77 -4.67 -12.89 2.96
CA PHE A 77 -5.48 -12.02 3.80
C PHE A 77 -4.98 -12.05 5.22
N ASN A 78 -5.01 -10.90 5.90
CA ASN A 78 -4.76 -10.78 7.33
C ASN A 78 -5.91 -10.05 8.03
N GLY A 79 -5.84 -9.96 9.37
CA GLY A 79 -6.88 -9.33 10.19
C GLY A 79 -7.15 -7.84 9.91
N GLN A 80 -6.33 -7.16 9.11
CA GLN A 80 -6.51 -5.75 8.75
C GLN A 80 -7.41 -5.54 7.52
N TYR A 81 -7.80 -6.60 6.80
CA TYR A 81 -8.68 -6.48 5.64
C TYR A 81 -10.16 -6.25 6.02
N GLY A 82 -10.64 -7.00 7.01
CA GLY A 82 -12.05 -7.03 7.39
C GLY A 82 -12.37 -8.22 8.28
N ARG A 83 -13.66 -8.53 8.44
CA ARG A 83 -14.12 -9.66 9.28
C ARG A 83 -13.96 -11.03 8.61
N SER A 84 -13.88 -11.05 7.28
CA SER A 84 -13.72 -12.25 6.47
C SER A 84 -13.08 -11.90 5.12
N THR A 85 -12.67 -12.90 4.35
CA THR A 85 -12.02 -12.71 3.05
C THR A 85 -12.94 -12.13 1.98
N GLY A 86 -14.27 -12.23 2.15
CA GLY A 86 -15.25 -11.72 1.18
C GLY A 86 -15.22 -12.44 -0.18
N THR A 87 -14.48 -13.56 -0.29
CA THR A 87 -14.32 -14.29 -1.54
C THR A 87 -15.51 -15.21 -1.84
N ASN A 88 -15.70 -15.52 -3.12
CA ASN A 88 -16.66 -16.51 -3.59
C ASN A 88 -16.14 -17.96 -3.42
N GLU A 89 -17.00 -18.92 -3.75
CA GLU A 89 -16.76 -20.36 -3.68
C GLU A 89 -15.83 -20.93 -4.77
N PHE A 90 -15.44 -20.14 -5.78
CA PHE A 90 -14.63 -20.61 -6.91
C PHE A 90 -13.14 -20.74 -6.56
N GLY A 91 -12.81 -21.27 -5.39
CA GLY A 91 -11.44 -21.40 -4.92
C GLY A 91 -11.30 -22.21 -3.66
N ARG A 92 -10.11 -22.13 -3.06
CA ARG A 92 -9.79 -22.81 -1.81
C ARG A 92 -9.07 -21.88 -0.87
N GLU A 93 -9.49 -21.91 0.39
CA GLU A 93 -8.96 -21.09 1.46
C GLU A 93 -8.31 -21.95 2.53
N VAL A 94 -7.17 -21.47 3.03
CA VAL A 94 -6.37 -22.13 4.07
C VAL A 94 -6.02 -21.09 5.13
N LYS A 95 -6.52 -21.30 6.37
CA LYS A 95 -6.15 -20.47 7.52
C LYS A 95 -4.86 -20.99 8.13
N VAL A 96 -3.95 -20.06 8.40
CA VAL A 96 -2.64 -20.32 9.00
C VAL A 96 -2.53 -19.49 10.27
N LYS A 97 -2.12 -20.14 11.36
CA LYS A 97 -1.77 -19.49 12.63
C LYS A 97 -0.48 -20.12 13.14
N ASP A 98 0.47 -19.28 13.55
CA ASP A 98 1.78 -19.71 14.07
C ASP A 98 2.49 -20.74 13.17
N GLY A 99 2.46 -20.50 11.85
CA GLY A 99 3.10 -21.36 10.84
C GLY A 99 2.41 -22.71 10.60
N ARG A 100 1.19 -22.90 11.11
CA ARG A 100 0.41 -24.14 10.93
C ARG A 100 -0.98 -23.91 10.40
N VAL A 101 -1.45 -24.83 9.57
CA VAL A 101 -2.81 -24.81 9.05
C VAL A 101 -3.80 -25.13 10.16
N THR A 102 -4.76 -24.23 10.40
CA THR A 102 -5.83 -24.43 11.39
C THR A 102 -7.17 -24.72 10.75
N ALA A 103 -7.38 -24.33 9.48
CA ALA A 103 -8.61 -24.60 8.75
C ALA A 103 -8.37 -24.66 7.24
N VAL A 104 -9.21 -25.43 6.55
CA VAL A 104 -9.29 -25.46 5.08
C VAL A 104 -10.75 -25.37 4.66
N SER A 105 -11.05 -24.66 3.57
CA SER A 105 -12.43 -24.47 3.09
C SER A 105 -12.48 -24.29 1.58
N THR A 106 -13.55 -24.78 0.95
CA THR A 106 -13.90 -24.51 -0.46
C THR A 106 -15.12 -23.60 -0.58
N LYS A 107 -15.64 -23.06 0.53
CA LYS A 107 -16.84 -22.20 0.52
C LYS A 107 -16.54 -20.74 0.17
N GLY A 108 -15.26 -20.34 0.22
CA GLY A 108 -14.87 -18.94 0.27
C GLY A 108 -15.27 -18.27 1.59
N ASN A 109 -15.03 -16.96 1.65
CA ASN A 109 -15.45 -16.05 2.73
C ASN A 109 -15.05 -16.51 4.15
N MET A 110 -13.86 -17.10 4.31
CA MET A 110 -13.34 -17.52 5.61
C MET A 110 -13.17 -16.34 6.56
N SER A 111 -13.47 -16.55 7.85
CA SER A 111 -13.31 -15.50 8.87
C SER A 111 -11.85 -15.11 9.04
N LEU A 112 -11.61 -13.83 9.32
CA LEU A 112 -10.28 -13.28 9.58
C LEU A 112 -10.17 -12.93 11.07
N ASP A 113 -9.05 -13.33 11.65
CA ASP A 113 -8.70 -13.08 13.05
C ASP A 113 -7.37 -12.31 13.08
N ALA A 114 -7.13 -11.50 14.12
CA ALA A 114 -5.95 -10.64 14.22
C ALA A 114 -4.60 -11.40 14.12
N ASP A 115 -4.58 -12.63 14.63
CA ASP A 115 -3.36 -13.44 14.77
C ASP A 115 -3.27 -14.54 13.69
N SER A 116 -3.99 -14.40 12.58
CA SER A 116 -4.03 -15.42 11.53
C SER A 116 -3.94 -14.82 10.15
N LEU A 117 -3.40 -15.61 9.23
CA LEU A 117 -3.44 -15.35 7.80
C LEU A 117 -4.41 -16.33 7.13
N VAL A 118 -5.06 -15.90 6.06
CA VAL A 118 -5.80 -16.79 5.17
C VAL A 118 -5.22 -16.69 3.76
N LEU A 119 -4.75 -17.81 3.23
CA LEU A 119 -4.40 -17.95 1.83
C LEU A 119 -5.66 -18.32 1.05
N SER A 120 -5.96 -17.57 -0.01
CA SER A 120 -7.11 -17.82 -0.90
C SER A 120 -6.61 -18.01 -2.32
N GLY A 121 -6.69 -19.25 -2.83
CA GLY A 121 -6.24 -19.62 -4.16
C GLY A 121 -7.40 -19.82 -5.14
N HIS A 122 -7.21 -19.40 -6.40
CA HIS A 122 -8.07 -19.71 -7.54
C HIS A 122 -7.34 -20.61 -8.53
N GLY A 123 -8.07 -21.43 -9.30
CA GLY A 123 -7.50 -22.19 -10.42
C GLY A 123 -6.36 -23.09 -9.98
N ALA A 124 -5.21 -23.01 -10.64
CA ALA A 124 -4.05 -23.84 -10.31
C ALA A 124 -3.58 -23.67 -8.84
N ASN A 125 -3.74 -22.47 -8.27
CA ASN A 125 -3.41 -22.23 -6.86
C ASN A 125 -4.43 -22.89 -5.92
N ALA A 126 -5.71 -22.94 -6.29
CA ALA A 126 -6.72 -23.70 -5.53
C ALA A 126 -6.40 -25.21 -5.54
N ASP A 127 -6.00 -25.74 -6.70
CA ASP A 127 -5.62 -27.15 -6.86
C ASP A 127 -4.36 -27.50 -6.05
N ALA A 128 -3.39 -26.58 -5.97
CA ALA A 128 -2.22 -26.74 -5.13
C ALA A 128 -2.60 -26.74 -3.63
N LEU A 129 -3.43 -25.78 -3.20
CA LEU A 129 -3.97 -25.72 -1.84
C LEU A 129 -4.87 -26.92 -1.52
N ALA A 130 -5.37 -27.66 -2.51
CA ALA A 130 -6.22 -28.83 -2.30
C ALA A 130 -5.51 -29.97 -1.56
N LYS A 131 -4.18 -30.00 -1.63
CA LYS A 131 -3.32 -31.00 -1.00
C LYS A 131 -3.03 -30.69 0.47
N VAL A 132 -3.29 -29.46 0.91
CA VAL A 132 -3.01 -28.96 2.26
C VAL A 132 -4.09 -29.44 3.24
N ARG A 133 -3.65 -29.88 4.43
CA ARG A 133 -4.46 -30.41 5.52
C ARG A 133 -4.24 -29.63 6.80
N VAL A 134 -5.22 -29.68 7.71
CA VAL A 134 -5.08 -29.12 9.06
C VAL A 134 -3.90 -29.78 9.77
N GLY A 135 -3.06 -28.95 10.41
CA GLY A 135 -1.83 -29.36 11.09
C GLY A 135 -0.56 -29.25 10.23
N ASP A 136 -0.69 -29.18 8.90
CA ASP A 136 0.44 -29.03 8.00
C ASP A 136 1.22 -27.74 8.29
N PRO A 137 2.57 -27.76 8.20
CA PRO A 137 3.37 -26.55 8.28
C PRO A 137 3.19 -25.72 7.00
N LEU A 138 3.16 -24.40 7.16
CA LEU A 138 3.20 -23.44 6.06
C LEU A 138 4.15 -22.29 6.41
N GLU A 139 5.07 -22.00 5.49
CA GLU A 139 5.97 -20.87 5.57
C GLU A 139 5.52 -19.83 4.54
N ILE A 140 5.24 -18.61 5.01
CA ILE A 140 4.85 -17.47 4.17
C ILE A 140 5.97 -16.45 4.28
N GLU A 141 6.56 -16.09 3.15
CA GLU A 141 7.57 -15.04 3.04
C GLU A 141 6.99 -13.88 2.24
N GLN A 142 7.24 -12.65 2.70
CA GLN A 142 6.85 -11.42 2.03
C GLN A 142 8.02 -10.45 2.07
N THR A 143 8.32 -9.81 0.94
CA THR A 143 9.40 -8.83 0.79
C THR A 143 8.97 -7.71 -0.13
N LEU A 144 9.56 -6.53 0.07
CA LEU A 144 9.46 -5.35 -0.80
C LEU A 144 10.56 -5.33 -1.88
N GLY A 145 11.28 -6.44 -2.06
CA GLY A 145 12.38 -6.57 -3.01
C GLY A 145 13.65 -5.82 -2.56
N SER A 146 13.68 -5.34 -1.32
CA SER A 146 14.78 -4.59 -0.73
C SER A 146 14.89 -4.92 0.75
N HIS A 147 16.04 -5.48 1.16
CA HIS A 147 16.32 -5.79 2.56
C HIS A 147 16.18 -4.55 3.46
N THR A 148 16.56 -3.37 2.96
CA THR A 148 16.39 -2.12 3.70
C THR A 148 14.90 -1.79 3.90
N ALA A 149 14.08 -1.95 2.86
CA ALA A 149 12.64 -1.69 2.96
C ALA A 149 11.92 -2.72 3.84
N ASP A 150 12.36 -3.97 3.83
CA ASP A 150 11.82 -5.04 4.67
C ASP A 150 12.04 -4.75 6.16
N LEU A 151 13.11 -4.05 6.53
CA LEU A 151 13.40 -3.65 7.91
C LEU A 151 12.66 -2.38 8.37
N MET A 152 12.04 -1.62 7.46
CA MET A 152 11.31 -0.40 7.82
C MET A 152 10.07 -0.73 8.64
N GLN A 153 9.82 0.06 9.70
CA GLN A 153 8.62 -0.07 10.53
C GLN A 153 7.37 0.44 9.80
N MET A 154 7.49 1.45 8.96
CA MET A 154 6.38 1.95 8.17
C MET A 154 6.83 2.08 6.72
N VAL A 155 5.99 1.66 5.79
CA VAL A 155 6.14 1.89 4.34
C VAL A 155 4.78 2.31 3.81
N VAL A 156 4.72 3.48 3.18
CA VAL A 156 3.51 4.03 2.56
C VAL A 156 3.84 4.26 1.08
N GLY A 157 3.60 3.22 0.29
CA GLY A 157 3.84 3.20 -1.15
C GLY A 157 2.71 3.85 -1.93
N ALA A 158 3.09 4.74 -2.83
CA ALA A 158 2.17 5.33 -3.81
C ALA A 158 2.98 5.74 -5.02
N GLY A 159 3.75 6.82 -4.90
CA GLY A 159 4.59 7.34 -5.98
C GLY A 159 3.89 8.41 -6.82
N PRO A 160 4.60 9.05 -7.76
CA PRO A 160 6.03 8.85 -8.00
C PRO A 160 6.91 9.55 -6.95
N SER A 161 8.19 9.20 -6.88
CA SER A 161 9.24 10.07 -6.31
C SER A 161 9.23 11.41 -7.04
N LEU A 162 9.45 12.48 -6.26
CA LEU A 162 9.35 13.87 -6.71
C LEU A 162 10.68 14.64 -6.54
N VAL A 163 11.39 14.38 -5.43
CA VAL A 163 12.63 15.06 -5.07
C VAL A 163 13.62 14.01 -4.56
N GLU A 164 14.85 14.10 -5.02
CA GLU A 164 15.93 13.17 -4.72
C GLU A 164 17.22 13.94 -4.49
N ASN A 165 17.86 13.74 -3.35
CA ASN A 165 19.10 14.40 -2.97
C ASN A 165 19.04 15.94 -3.16
N GLY A 166 17.91 16.54 -2.80
CA GLY A 166 17.67 17.98 -2.92
C GLY A 166 17.39 18.48 -4.34
N SER A 167 17.24 17.60 -5.33
CA SER A 167 16.95 17.94 -6.72
C SER A 167 15.57 17.42 -7.14
N ILE A 168 14.84 18.22 -7.92
CA ILE A 168 13.54 17.78 -8.46
C ILE A 168 13.79 16.67 -9.47
N ASN A 169 13.25 15.48 -9.22
CA ASN A 169 13.28 14.34 -10.12
C ASN A 169 11.92 13.63 -10.06
N VAL A 170 11.03 13.96 -11.01
CA VAL A 170 9.67 13.38 -11.06
C VAL A 170 9.72 12.08 -11.83
N ARG A 171 9.63 10.94 -11.13
CA ARG A 171 9.80 9.59 -11.69
C ARG A 171 8.54 8.98 -12.33
N SER A 172 7.61 9.79 -12.83
CA SER A 172 6.32 9.28 -13.33
C SER A 172 6.46 8.20 -14.41
N ALA A 173 7.43 8.33 -15.31
CA ALA A 173 7.67 7.35 -16.37
C ALA A 173 8.33 6.08 -15.82
N GLN A 174 9.32 6.21 -14.95
CA GLN A 174 10.05 5.11 -14.33
C GLN A 174 9.13 4.25 -13.44
N GLU A 175 8.20 4.89 -12.73
CA GLU A 175 7.25 4.25 -11.82
C GLU A 175 5.90 3.91 -12.48
N GLN A 176 5.83 4.02 -13.81
CA GLN A 176 4.66 3.65 -14.64
C GLN A 176 3.36 4.26 -14.10
N MET A 177 3.41 5.55 -13.77
CA MET A 177 2.26 6.26 -13.23
C MET A 177 1.20 6.45 -14.31
N ALA A 178 -0.05 6.14 -13.96
CA ALA A 178 -1.18 6.33 -14.85
C ALA A 178 -1.32 7.80 -15.29
N GLY A 179 -1.85 8.01 -16.50
CA GLY A 179 -1.87 9.32 -17.14
C GLY A 179 -2.69 10.38 -16.39
N ASP A 180 -3.73 9.98 -15.69
CA ASP A 180 -4.57 10.82 -14.83
C ASP A 180 -3.83 11.30 -13.56
N ILE A 181 -2.84 10.54 -13.10
CA ILE A 181 -1.92 10.94 -12.02
C ILE A 181 -0.80 11.82 -12.58
N ALA A 182 -0.16 11.36 -13.66
CA ALA A 182 1.06 11.92 -14.21
C ALA A 182 0.85 13.26 -14.92
N ASN A 183 -0.29 13.44 -15.58
CA ASN A 183 -0.53 14.57 -16.48
C ASN A 183 -1.51 15.59 -15.88
N GLY A 184 -1.29 16.86 -16.23
CA GLY A 184 -2.19 17.95 -15.86
C GLY A 184 -2.12 18.36 -14.38
N ARG A 185 -3.03 19.27 -14.03
CA ARG A 185 -3.16 19.81 -12.67
C ARG A 185 -4.25 19.06 -11.90
N ALA A 186 -3.96 18.75 -10.65
CA ALA A 186 -4.90 18.12 -9.75
C ALA A 186 -4.67 18.62 -8.31
N PRO A 187 -5.64 18.43 -7.40
CA PRO A 187 -5.34 18.37 -5.98
C PRO A 187 -4.26 17.30 -5.72
N ARG A 188 -3.32 17.60 -4.84
CA ARG A 188 -2.16 16.73 -4.56
C ARG A 188 -2.02 16.51 -3.07
N THR A 189 -1.60 15.31 -2.70
CA THR A 189 -1.08 14.99 -1.37
C THR A 189 0.30 14.38 -1.52
N GLY A 190 1.19 14.64 -0.58
CA GLY A 190 2.52 14.05 -0.60
C GLY A 190 3.29 14.32 0.67
N ALA A 191 4.44 13.66 0.76
CA ALA A 191 5.34 13.75 1.88
C ALA A 191 6.76 14.13 1.41
N GLY A 192 7.46 14.89 2.23
CA GLY A 192 8.85 15.24 2.06
C GLY A 192 9.65 14.95 3.33
N VAL A 193 10.92 14.63 3.17
CA VAL A 193 11.89 14.51 4.26
C VAL A 193 12.92 15.62 4.11
N LYS A 194 13.12 16.41 5.15
CA LYS A 194 14.11 17.50 5.16
C LYS A 194 15.50 16.99 5.55
N ALA A 195 16.52 17.82 5.35
CA ALA A 195 17.91 17.49 5.69
C ALA A 195 18.12 17.20 7.19
N ASP A 196 17.30 17.77 8.07
CA ASP A 196 17.31 17.51 9.51
C ASP A 196 16.52 16.25 9.92
N GLY A 197 15.97 15.51 8.95
CA GLY A 197 15.14 14.32 9.16
C GLY A 197 13.67 14.60 9.46
N SER A 198 13.25 15.88 9.55
CA SER A 198 11.85 16.21 9.80
C SER A 198 10.95 15.86 8.63
N LEU A 199 9.74 15.40 8.96
CA LEU A 199 8.68 15.08 8.00
C LEU A 199 7.92 16.36 7.61
N LEU A 200 7.71 16.54 6.31
CA LEU A 200 6.83 17.54 5.72
C LEU A 200 5.64 16.83 5.09
N LEU A 201 4.42 17.13 5.52
CA LEU A 201 3.19 16.69 4.87
C LEU A 201 2.55 17.87 4.15
N MET A 202 2.13 17.67 2.91
CA MET A 202 1.55 18.72 2.08
C MET A 202 0.31 18.24 1.37
N VAL A 203 -0.75 19.03 1.48
CA VAL A 203 -1.99 18.89 0.71
C VAL A 203 -2.21 20.18 -0.07
N VAL A 204 -2.59 20.05 -1.33
CA VAL A 204 -2.88 21.14 -2.25
C VAL A 204 -4.27 20.94 -2.81
N ASP A 205 -5.14 21.94 -2.63
CA ASP A 205 -6.48 21.95 -3.24
C ASP A 205 -6.39 22.06 -4.77
N GLY A 206 -7.44 21.65 -5.48
CA GLY A 206 -7.50 21.76 -6.94
C GLY A 206 -8.90 21.57 -7.49
N ARG A 207 -9.04 21.60 -8.83
CA ARG A 207 -10.31 21.40 -9.55
C ARG A 207 -11.44 22.36 -9.10
N SER A 208 -11.10 23.57 -8.69
CA SER A 208 -12.08 24.58 -8.29
C SER A 208 -11.70 25.97 -8.81
N GLN A 209 -12.63 26.93 -8.73
CA GLN A 209 -12.34 28.34 -9.03
C GLN A 209 -11.32 28.95 -8.04
N TYR A 210 -11.21 28.38 -6.84
CA TYR A 210 -10.27 28.83 -5.81
C TYR A 210 -8.85 28.30 -6.04
N SER A 211 -8.72 27.06 -6.54
CA SER A 211 -7.44 26.45 -6.87
C SER A 211 -7.53 25.57 -8.09
N ALA A 212 -6.65 25.79 -9.06
CA ALA A 212 -6.47 24.92 -10.21
C ALA A 212 -5.75 23.60 -9.84
N GLY A 213 -5.09 23.54 -8.69
CA GLY A 213 -4.18 22.45 -8.33
C GLY A 213 -2.81 22.55 -9.01
N MET A 214 -2.01 21.49 -8.87
CA MET A 214 -0.62 21.47 -9.33
C MET A 214 -0.33 20.29 -10.26
N THR A 215 0.55 20.52 -11.21
CA THR A 215 1.28 19.42 -11.87
C THR A 215 2.23 18.76 -10.87
N LEU A 216 2.65 17.51 -11.12
CA LEU A 216 3.63 16.84 -10.24
C LEU A 216 4.96 17.62 -10.13
N LYS A 217 5.39 18.28 -11.22
CA LYS A 217 6.61 19.09 -11.22
C LYS A 217 6.49 20.36 -10.38
N GLU A 218 5.33 21.02 -10.41
CA GLU A 218 5.04 22.17 -9.54
C GLU A 218 4.98 21.74 -8.08
N PHE A 219 4.31 20.63 -7.80
CA PHE A 219 4.21 20.07 -6.46
C PHE A 219 5.59 19.71 -5.88
N ALA A 220 6.43 19.04 -6.67
CA ALA A 220 7.83 18.76 -6.34
C ALA A 220 8.63 20.04 -6.04
N TRP A 221 8.42 21.09 -6.85
CA TRP A 221 9.06 22.38 -6.64
C TRP A 221 8.69 22.99 -5.29
N TYR A 222 7.41 22.94 -4.89
CA TYR A 222 6.97 23.45 -3.59
C TYR A 222 7.52 22.62 -2.43
N LEU A 223 7.46 21.29 -2.49
CA LEU A 223 8.05 20.42 -1.45
C LEU A 223 9.54 20.73 -1.24
N ARG A 224 10.30 20.86 -2.33
CA ARG A 224 11.71 21.28 -2.29
C ARG A 224 11.87 22.70 -1.73
N ARG A 225 11.01 23.64 -2.13
CA ARG A 225 11.03 25.04 -1.65
C ARG A 225 10.84 25.12 -0.13
N PHE A 226 10.05 24.21 0.45
CA PHE A 226 9.85 24.06 1.89
C PHE A 226 10.90 23.18 2.59
N GLY A 227 11.98 22.82 1.88
CA GLY A 227 13.17 22.20 2.45
C GLY A 227 13.24 20.68 2.33
N ALA A 228 12.30 20.04 1.62
CA ALA A 228 12.40 18.61 1.36
C ALA A 228 13.63 18.31 0.48
N VAL A 229 14.48 17.39 0.94
CA VAL A 229 15.60 16.83 0.17
C VAL A 229 15.24 15.50 -0.46
N GLN A 230 14.19 14.84 0.04
CA GLN A 230 13.53 13.70 -0.57
C GLN A 230 12.03 13.94 -0.54
N ALA A 231 11.29 13.53 -1.56
CA ALA A 231 9.83 13.66 -1.55
C ALA A 231 9.13 12.63 -2.43
N VAL A 232 7.92 12.26 -2.04
CA VAL A 232 7.07 11.30 -2.75
C VAL A 232 5.63 11.80 -2.81
N ASN A 233 4.98 11.53 -3.93
CA ASN A 233 3.56 11.80 -4.12
C ASN A 233 2.71 10.68 -3.49
N PHE A 234 1.56 11.06 -2.94
CA PHE A 234 0.50 10.17 -2.45
C PHE A 234 -0.74 10.29 -3.34
N ASP A 235 -1.80 9.55 -3.00
CA ASP A 235 -3.07 9.67 -3.70
C ASP A 235 -3.57 11.13 -3.73
N GLY A 236 -4.18 11.51 -4.83
CA GLY A 236 -4.50 12.90 -5.16
C GLY A 236 -5.98 13.10 -5.45
N GLY A 237 -6.30 14.16 -6.19
CA GLY A 237 -7.67 14.40 -6.62
C GLY A 237 -8.64 14.56 -5.45
N GLY A 238 -9.83 13.96 -5.58
CA GLY A 238 -10.86 14.02 -4.53
C GLY A 238 -10.45 13.39 -3.21
N SER A 239 -9.41 12.55 -3.20
CA SER A 239 -8.85 11.97 -1.98
C SER A 239 -7.98 12.95 -1.19
N SER A 240 -7.55 14.07 -1.78
CA SER A 240 -6.60 14.99 -1.14
C SER A 240 -7.22 15.72 0.03
N GLU A 241 -6.77 15.36 1.24
CA GLU A 241 -7.35 15.88 2.46
C GLU A 241 -6.35 15.88 3.63
N MET A 242 -6.38 16.97 4.40
CA MET A 242 -5.68 17.09 5.68
C MET A 242 -6.67 17.45 6.78
N VAL A 243 -6.69 16.62 7.83
CA VAL A 243 -7.44 16.87 9.06
C VAL A 243 -6.46 17.16 10.19
N VAL A 244 -6.70 18.24 10.93
CA VAL A 244 -5.95 18.59 12.14
C VAL A 244 -6.95 18.87 13.25
N ASP A 245 -6.80 18.16 14.37
CA ASP A 245 -7.67 18.24 15.55
C ASP A 245 -9.17 18.08 15.21
N GLY A 246 -9.47 17.10 14.36
CA GLY A 246 -10.84 16.79 13.93
C GLY A 246 -11.45 17.77 12.93
N GLN A 247 -10.66 18.70 12.37
CA GLN A 247 -11.13 19.67 11.38
C GLN A 247 -10.38 19.54 10.06
N VAL A 248 -11.13 19.47 8.97
CA VAL A 248 -10.59 19.55 7.61
C VAL A 248 -9.94 20.93 7.41
N LYS A 249 -8.70 20.94 6.90
CA LYS A 249 -7.87 22.16 6.72
C LYS A 249 -7.72 22.60 5.26
N ASN A 250 -8.34 21.87 4.34
CA ASN A 250 -8.34 22.16 2.92
C ASN A 250 -9.78 22.11 2.36
N ARG A 251 -9.97 22.24 1.04
CA ARG A 251 -11.29 22.18 0.39
C ARG A 251 -11.36 20.93 -0.51
N PRO A 252 -11.95 19.82 -0.04
CA PRO A 252 -12.10 18.61 -0.84
C PRO A 252 -12.72 18.88 -2.21
N SER A 253 -12.10 18.36 -3.27
CA SER A 253 -12.48 18.73 -4.64
C SER A 253 -13.81 18.15 -5.11
N ASP A 254 -14.32 17.14 -4.41
CA ASP A 254 -15.59 16.49 -4.74
C ASP A 254 -16.79 17.21 -4.10
N GLY A 255 -16.55 18.33 -3.40
CA GLY A 255 -17.56 19.08 -2.65
C GLY A 255 -17.83 18.52 -1.25
N ALA A 256 -17.34 17.31 -0.95
CA ALA A 256 -17.35 16.66 0.35
C ALA A 256 -16.09 15.78 0.51
N GLU A 257 -15.85 15.31 1.73
CA GLU A 257 -14.79 14.33 2.06
C GLU A 257 -15.02 13.03 1.28
N ARG A 258 -13.95 12.44 0.74
CA ARG A 258 -13.99 11.17 0.02
C ARG A 258 -13.52 10.04 0.95
N PRO A 259 -14.27 8.93 1.07
CA PRO A 259 -13.75 7.73 1.73
C PRO A 259 -12.45 7.25 1.06
N VAL A 260 -11.42 7.01 1.86
CA VAL A 260 -10.12 6.49 1.40
C VAL A 260 -9.77 5.22 2.15
N SER A 261 -9.02 4.31 1.52
CA SER A 261 -8.66 3.03 2.12
C SER A 261 -7.60 3.14 3.21
N ILE A 262 -6.61 4.02 3.01
CA ILE A 262 -5.49 4.22 3.93
C ILE A 262 -5.21 5.71 4.10
N ALA A 263 -4.90 6.10 5.33
CA ALA A 263 -4.43 7.44 5.68
C ALA A 263 -3.16 7.36 6.55
N LEU A 264 -2.33 8.40 6.46
CA LEU A 264 -1.19 8.59 7.34
C LEU A 264 -1.60 9.47 8.53
N GLY A 265 -1.49 8.94 9.74
CA GLY A 265 -1.75 9.66 10.99
C GLY A 265 -0.47 10.14 11.68
N VAL A 266 -0.52 11.32 12.28
CA VAL A 266 0.55 11.83 13.15
C VAL A 266 -0.03 12.01 14.55
N PHE A 267 0.52 11.29 15.51
CA PHE A 267 0.04 11.28 16.90
C PHE A 267 1.13 11.85 17.81
N ARG A 268 0.74 12.64 18.82
CA ARG A 268 1.63 13.00 19.92
C ARG A 268 1.67 11.81 20.88
N GLN A 269 2.88 11.37 21.21
CA GLN A 269 3.11 10.43 22.32
C GLN A 269 3.17 11.19 23.63
#